data_AF-X1GMV9-F1
#
_entry.id   AF-X1GMV9-F1
#
_cell.length_a   1.000
_cell.length_b   1.000
_cell.length_c   1.000
_cell.angle_alpha   90.00
_cell.angle_beta   90.00
_cell.angle_gamma   90.00
#
_symmetry.space_group_name_H-M   'P 1'
#
loop_
_entity.id
_entity.type
_entity.pdbx_description
1 polymer ?
#
loop_
_entity_poly.entity_id
_entity_poly.type
_entity_poly.pdbx_seq_one_letter_code
_entity_poly.pdbx_strand_id
1 'polypeptide(L)' 'MTSASKKLLFGTAGVPLSASPSSTLAGIGKIAQLGLECLEIEFVKGVKMG' A
#
# COMPACT_ATOMS: atom_id res chain seq x y z
N MET A 1 20.56 -6.08 19.98
CA MET A 1 19.20 -6.47 20.39
C MET A 1 18.50 -7.05 19.18
N THR A 2 18.28 -8.36 19.15
CA THR A 2 17.55 -9.05 18.08
C THR A 2 16.09 -8.66 18.20
N SER A 3 15.64 -7.69 17.39
CA SER A 3 14.25 -7.27 17.39
C SER A 3 13.38 -8.47 17.01
N ALA A 4 12.42 -8.80 17.87
CA ALA A 4 11.30 -9.65 17.49
C ALA A 4 10.77 -9.21 16.12
N SER A 5 10.45 -10.16 15.25
CA SER A 5 9.95 -9.95 13.89
C SER A 5 9.06 -8.71 13.86
N LYS A 6 9.52 -7.65 13.18
CA LYS A 6 8.83 -6.37 13.12
C LYS A 6 7.38 -6.63 12.70
N LYS A 7 6.40 -6.19 13.50
CA LYS A 7 4.98 -6.38 13.19
C LYS A 7 4.68 -5.65 11.90
N LEU A 8 4.27 -6.38 10.86
CA LEU A 8 3.86 -5.81 9.58
C LEU A 8 2.50 -5.13 9.74
N LEU A 9 2.42 -3.82 9.48
CA LEU A 9 1.15 -3.09 9.46
C LEU A 9 0.56 -3.09 8.04
N PHE A 10 -0.51 -3.87 7.85
CA PHE A 10 -1.22 -3.90 6.58
C PHE A 10 -1.87 -2.55 6.27
N GLY A 11 -1.76 -2.10 5.01
CA GLY A 11 -2.51 -0.96 4.53
C GLY A 11 -3.89 -1.31 4.00
N THR A 12 -4.45 -0.38 3.22
CA THR A 12 -5.79 -0.52 2.66
C THR A 12 -5.80 -1.44 1.45
N ALA A 13 -6.98 -2.02 1.17
CA ALA A 13 -7.29 -2.76 -0.04
C ALA A 13 -7.60 -1.80 -1.19
N GLY A 14 -6.55 -1.33 -1.87
CA GLY A 14 -6.61 -0.27 -2.87
C GLY A 14 -6.32 1.13 -2.31
N VAL A 15 -6.39 2.13 -3.19
CA VAL A 15 -5.99 3.52 -2.89
C VAL A 15 -6.90 4.14 -1.81
N PRO A 16 -6.36 4.66 -0.69
CA PRO A 16 -7.15 5.35 0.32
C PRO A 16 -7.91 6.56 -0.24
N LEU A 17 -9.14 6.80 0.24
CA LEU A 17 -9.93 7.99 -0.14
C LEU A 17 -9.23 9.33 0.17
N SER A 18 -8.29 9.32 1.09
CA SER A 18 -7.50 10.50 1.50
C SER A 18 -6.26 10.73 0.63
N ALA A 19 -6.01 9.87 -0.37
CA ALA A 19 -4.96 10.09 -1.37
C ALA A 19 -5.47 11.04 -2.47
N SER A 20 -4.61 11.97 -2.89
CA SER A 20 -4.90 12.90 -3.99
C SER A 20 -3.65 13.02 -4.87
N PRO A 21 -3.73 12.71 -6.17
CA PRO A 21 -4.89 12.18 -6.90
C PRO A 21 -5.22 10.72 -6.52
N SER A 22 -6.40 10.22 -6.89
CA SER A 22 -6.79 8.82 -6.70
C SER A 22 -6.00 7.91 -7.66
N SER A 23 -4.78 7.55 -7.26
CA SER A 23 -3.84 6.74 -8.03
C SER A 23 -3.02 5.84 -7.12
N THR A 24 -2.55 4.70 -7.63
CA THR A 24 -1.69 3.78 -6.85
C THR A 24 -0.44 4.46 -6.31
N LEU A 25 0.20 5.32 -7.13
CA LEU A 25 1.42 6.03 -6.72
C LEU A 25 1.16 7.00 -5.57
N ALA A 26 0.09 7.79 -5.64
CA ALA A 26 -0.32 8.66 -4.53
C ALA A 26 -0.76 7.84 -3.30
N GLY A 27 -1.41 6.69 -3.52
CA GLY A 27 -1.78 5.74 -2.48
C GLY A 27 -0.57 5.23 -1.69
N ILE A 28 0.52 4.85 -2.36
CA ILE A 28 1.78 4.44 -1.71
C ILE A 28 2.29 5.54 -0.78
N GLY A 29 2.36 6.78 -1.28
CA GLY A 29 2.76 7.93 -0.46
C GLY A 29 1.83 8.15 0.73
N LYS A 30 0.51 7.97 0.53
CA LYS A 30 -0.48 8.16 1.58
C LYS A 30 -0.41 7.08 2.66
N ILE A 31 -0.22 5.81 2.29
CA ILE A 31 -0.01 4.69 3.21
C ILE A 31 1.22 4.94 4.09
N ALA A 32 2.33 5.38 3.49
CA ALA A 32 3.53 5.73 4.23
C ALA A 32 3.30 6.88 5.22
N GLN A 33 2.57 7.92 4.82
CA GLN A 33 2.18 9.03 5.72
C GLN A 33 1.29 8.57 6.88
N LEU A 34 0.45 7.55 6.67
CA LEU A 34 -0.42 6.96 7.69
C LEU A 34 0.31 5.99 8.64
N GLY A 35 1.61 5.73 8.42
CA GLY A 35 2.40 4.80 9.24
C GLY A 35 2.10 3.33 8.95
N LEU A 36 1.52 3.04 7.78
CA LEU A 36 1.23 1.68 7.30
C LEU A 36 2.39 1.20 6.41
N GLU A 37 2.57 -0.12 6.28
CA GLU A 37 3.78 -0.70 5.67
C GLU A 37 3.54 -1.37 4.31
N CYS A 38 2.29 -1.57 3.90
CA CYS A 38 1.97 -2.08 2.56
C CYS A 38 0.72 -1.42 1.98
N LEU A 39 0.55 -1.51 0.66
CA LEU A 39 -0.68 -1.17 -0.04
C LEU A 39 -1.10 -2.42 -0.81
N GLU A 40 -2.27 -2.96 -0.52
CA GLU A 40 -2.81 -4.10 -1.26
C GLU A 40 -3.45 -3.60 -2.55
N ILE A 41 -3.18 -4.27 -3.67
CA ILE A 41 -3.67 -3.87 -5.00
C ILE A 41 -4.14 -5.10 -5.76
N GLU A 42 -5.29 -4.97 -6.43
CA GLU A 42 -5.80 -6.00 -7.33
C GLU A 42 -5.48 -5.65 -8.79
N PHE A 43 -5.07 -6.64 -9.57
CA PHE A 43 -4.94 -6.49 -11.01
C PHE A 43 -6.29 -6.78 -11.69
N VAL A 44 -7.01 -5.72 -12.05
CA VAL A 44 -8.19 -5.83 -12.90
C VAL A 44 -7.78 -5.98 -14.37
N LYS A 45 -8.50 -6.81 -15.14
CA LYS A 45 -8.35 -6.97 -16.60
C LYS A 45 -7.03 -7.64 -17.06
N GLY A 46 -6.38 -8.36 -16.16
CA GLY A 46 -5.16 -9.14 -16.45
C GLY A 46 -3.90 -8.29 -16.39
N VAL A 47 -2.80 -8.92 -15.97
CA VAL A 47 -1.48 -8.30 -15.91
C VAL A 47 -0.54 -9.05 -16.85
N LYS A 48 0.29 -8.30 -17.60
CA LYS A 48 1.41 -8.88 -18.33
C LYS A 48 2.66 -8.62 -17.50
N MET A 49 3.01 -9.60 -16.67
CA MET A 49 4.38 -9.69 -16.16
C MET A 49 5.21 -10.27 -17.30
N GLY A 50 6.35 -9.65 -17.59
CA GLY A 50 7.25 -10.05 -18.69
C GLY A 50 7.66 -11.50 -18.63
#